data_AF-A0A537G2J2-F1
#
_entry.id   AF-A0A537G2J2-F1
#
_cell.length_a   1.000
_cell.length_b   1.000
_cell.length_c   1.000
_cell.angle_alpha   90.00
_cell.angle_beta   90.00
_cell.angle_gamma   90.00
#
_symmetry.space_group_name_H-M   'P 1'
#
loop_
_entity.id
_entity.type
_entity.pdbx_description
1 polymer ?
#
loop_
_entity_poly.entity_id
_entity_poly.type
_entity_poly.pdbx_seq_one_letter_code
_entity_poly.pdbx_strand_id
1 'polypeptide(L)'
;MGLRVNQLFQVPIEEQDLEIVERKGVGHPDHICDAIMNEVSVALSKEYLKRYGHVMHHNIDKALLAAGEVKTRFGGGEVKMPMLMVFGDRATYDVDGDPFPVDELAVNTAKKWLKNHLRFVDPEKHVRYQVELKKGSQALTDIFKRKGKYYGANDTSAAVGYAPLTITERMVLQTEHYINSPSFKKEFPETGEDVKIMGAREGKELNLTVALAFVDKLIENENQYFKRKAEITEDVNRFVRDRAK
;
A
#
# COMPACT_ATOMS: atom_id res chain seq x y z
N MET A 1 31.87 -2.51 12.16
CA MET A 1 30.42 -2.83 12.20
C MET A 1 30.07 -3.16 13.64
N GLY A 2 29.15 -2.42 14.26
CA GLY A 2 28.77 -2.62 15.67
C GLY A 2 27.72 -3.72 15.81
N LEU A 3 28.11 -4.97 15.59
CA LEU A 3 27.21 -6.12 15.74
C LEU A 3 27.13 -6.53 17.20
N ARG A 4 25.90 -6.69 17.71
CA ARG A 4 25.63 -7.30 19.00
C ARG A 4 24.59 -8.39 18.83
N VAL A 5 24.86 -9.56 19.36
CA VAL A 5 23.95 -10.71 19.37
C VAL A 5 23.73 -11.07 20.83
N ASN A 6 22.48 -11.00 21.27
CA ASN A 6 22.08 -11.33 22.63
C ASN A 6 20.88 -12.27 22.59
N GLN A 7 20.81 -13.19 23.56
CA GLN A 7 19.60 -13.95 23.80
C GLN A 7 18.52 -13.02 24.35
N LEU A 8 17.29 -13.16 23.86
CA LEU A 8 16.13 -12.42 24.32
C LEU A 8 15.30 -13.30 25.25
N PHE A 9 15.19 -12.91 26.52
CA PHE A 9 14.43 -13.63 27.54
C PHE A 9 13.01 -13.09 27.61
N GLN A 10 12.18 -13.46 26.64
CA GLN A 10 10.76 -13.10 26.59
C GLN A 10 9.90 -14.29 26.18
N VAL A 11 8.61 -14.27 26.53
CA VAL A 11 7.64 -15.25 26.02
C VAL A 11 7.47 -15.03 24.51
N PRO A 12 7.66 -16.06 23.67
CA PRO A 12 7.42 -15.95 22.23
C PRO A 12 6.01 -15.40 21.94
N ILE A 13 5.87 -14.56 20.91
CA ILE A 13 4.57 -13.93 20.57
C ILE A 13 3.47 -14.97 20.39
N GLU A 14 3.80 -16.10 19.76
CA GLU A 14 2.88 -17.22 19.52
C GLU A 14 2.38 -17.92 20.80
N GLU A 15 3.13 -17.81 21.91
CA GLU A 15 2.78 -18.35 23.23
C GLU A 15 2.09 -17.33 24.14
N GLN A 16 2.00 -16.06 23.72
CA GLN A 16 1.27 -15.04 24.46
C GLN A 16 -0.25 -15.26 24.34
N ASP A 17 -0.97 -14.90 25.40
CA ASP A 17 -2.42 -15.10 25.50
C ASP A 17 -3.21 -14.22 24.52
N LEU A 18 -2.69 -13.04 24.19
CA LEU A 18 -3.30 -12.10 23.25
C LEU A 18 -2.30 -11.73 22.14
N GLU A 19 -2.74 -11.82 20.89
CA GLU A 19 -2.01 -11.31 19.74
C GLU A 19 -2.97 -10.59 18.79
N ILE A 20 -2.60 -9.37 18.38
CA ILE A 20 -3.40 -8.56 17.47
C ILE A 20 -2.54 -8.23 16.25
N VAL A 21 -3.04 -8.55 15.06
CA VAL A 21 -2.37 -8.29 13.79
C VAL A 21 -3.34 -7.62 12.83
N GLU A 22 -2.92 -6.54 12.19
CA GLU A 22 -3.70 -5.84 11.18
C GLU A 22 -2.96 -5.85 9.83
N ARG A 23 -3.73 -5.98 8.75
CA ARG A 23 -3.25 -5.72 7.40
C ARG A 23 -4.24 -4.88 6.61
N LYS A 24 -3.72 -3.80 6.02
CA LYS A 24 -4.40 -2.93 5.06
C LYS A 24 -4.01 -3.38 3.65
N GLY A 25 -5.00 -3.78 2.87
CA GLY A 25 -4.84 -4.35 1.53
C GLY A 25 -4.66 -3.31 0.45
N VAL A 26 -4.54 -3.78 -0.80
CA VAL A 26 -4.09 -2.96 -1.93
C VAL A 26 -4.97 -1.73 -2.23
N GLY A 27 -6.28 -1.80 -1.99
CA GLY A 27 -7.19 -0.68 -2.19
C GLY A 27 -7.41 0.21 -0.96
N HIS A 28 -6.78 -0.09 0.18
CA HIS A 28 -6.89 0.75 1.36
C HIS A 28 -6.18 2.10 1.12
N PRO A 29 -6.75 3.26 1.48
CA PRO A 29 -6.16 4.58 1.21
C PRO A 29 -4.70 4.73 1.63
N ASP A 30 -4.35 4.27 2.83
CA ASP A 30 -2.96 4.29 3.31
C ASP A 30 -2.01 3.46 2.42
N HIS A 31 -2.43 2.27 2.01
CA HIS A 31 -1.62 1.42 1.14
C HIS A 31 -1.46 2.03 -0.26
N ILE A 32 -2.50 2.68 -0.78
CA ILE A 32 -2.43 3.42 -2.05
C ILE A 32 -1.36 4.51 -1.97
N CYS A 33 -1.33 5.28 -0.88
CA CYS A 33 -0.28 6.27 -0.65
C CYS A 33 1.10 5.62 -0.62
N ASP A 34 1.30 4.59 0.21
CA ASP A 34 2.60 3.91 0.36
C ASP A 34 3.11 3.36 -0.98
N ALA A 35 2.24 2.63 -1.70
CA ALA A 35 2.61 1.93 -2.92
C ALA A 35 2.91 2.91 -4.06
N ILE A 36 2.09 3.95 -4.26
CA ILE A 36 2.35 4.95 -5.29
C ILE A 36 3.63 5.73 -4.99
N MET A 37 3.85 6.15 -3.73
CA MET A 37 5.05 6.90 -3.37
C MET A 37 6.32 6.07 -3.57
N ASN A 38 6.28 4.78 -3.20
CA ASN A 38 7.35 3.84 -3.54
C ASN A 38 7.59 3.73 -5.06
N GLU A 39 6.53 3.56 -5.86
CA GLU A 39 6.67 3.45 -7.32
C GLU A 39 7.23 4.74 -7.94
N VAL A 40 6.85 5.92 -7.43
CA VAL A 40 7.42 7.20 -7.88
C VAL A 40 8.91 7.28 -7.53
N SER A 41 9.33 6.88 -6.33
CA SER A 41 10.76 6.80 -5.97
C SER A 41 11.54 5.85 -6.88
N VAL A 42 10.98 4.67 -7.18
CA VAL A 42 11.59 3.69 -8.08
C VAL A 42 11.69 4.24 -9.51
N ALA A 43 10.64 4.90 -10.00
CA ALA A 43 10.61 5.50 -11.33
C ALA A 43 11.63 6.64 -11.46
N LEU A 44 11.72 7.53 -10.46
CA LEU A 44 12.74 8.58 -10.38
C LEU A 44 14.14 7.98 -10.37
N SER A 45 14.38 6.99 -9.52
CA SER A 45 15.68 6.31 -9.40
C SER A 45 16.14 5.72 -10.74
N LYS A 46 15.24 5.02 -11.44
CA LYS A 46 15.52 4.42 -12.76
C LYS A 46 15.86 5.49 -13.80
N GLU A 47 15.10 6.58 -13.81
CA GLU A 47 15.29 7.64 -14.80
C GLU A 47 16.58 8.44 -14.54
N TYR A 48 16.90 8.72 -13.27
CA TYR A 48 18.19 9.32 -12.90
C TYR A 48 19.37 8.42 -13.26
N LEU A 49 19.29 7.11 -12.96
CA LEU A 49 20.34 6.16 -13.35
C LEU A 49 20.53 6.13 -14.88
N LYS A 50 19.43 6.14 -15.63
CA LYS A 50 19.47 6.11 -17.09
C LYS A 50 20.09 7.38 -17.68
N ARG A 51 19.76 8.56 -17.16
CA ARG A 51 20.20 9.86 -17.71
C ARG A 51 21.59 10.27 -17.22
N TYR A 52 21.88 10.03 -15.95
CA TYR A 52 23.03 10.59 -15.25
C TYR A 52 23.99 9.53 -14.69
N GLY A 53 23.67 8.24 -14.82
CA GLY A 53 24.50 7.13 -14.36
C GLY A 53 24.47 6.89 -12.84
N HIS A 54 23.71 7.67 -12.08
CA HIS A 54 23.55 7.52 -10.63
C HIS A 54 22.18 8.06 -10.18
N VAL A 55 21.72 7.60 -9.02
CA VAL A 55 20.47 8.09 -8.41
C VAL A 55 20.71 9.47 -7.80
N MET A 56 19.89 10.45 -8.19
CA MET A 56 19.89 11.79 -7.60
C MET A 56 19.09 11.80 -6.30
N HIS A 57 19.39 12.77 -5.42
CA HIS A 57 18.65 12.95 -4.18
C HIS A 57 17.15 13.12 -4.43
N HIS A 58 16.35 12.25 -3.83
CA HIS A 58 14.92 12.40 -3.67
C HIS A 58 14.47 11.62 -2.42
N ASN A 59 13.45 12.13 -1.74
CA ASN A 59 12.71 11.43 -0.71
C ASN A 59 11.23 11.57 -1.09
N ILE A 60 10.54 10.45 -1.22
CA ILE A 60 9.18 10.36 -1.75
C ILE A 60 8.38 9.48 -0.81
N ASP A 61 8.05 10.04 0.35
CA ASP A 61 7.41 9.33 1.47
C ASP A 61 6.39 10.21 2.21
N LYS A 62 5.98 11.34 1.62
CA LYS A 62 4.88 12.17 2.14
C LYS A 62 3.77 12.26 1.12
N ALA A 63 2.64 11.64 1.41
CA ALA A 63 1.45 11.73 0.57
C ALA A 63 0.20 11.94 1.41
N LEU A 64 -0.80 12.55 0.78
CA LEU A 64 -2.16 12.62 1.29
C LEU A 64 -3.10 12.20 0.18
N LEU A 65 -3.93 11.18 0.45
CA LEU A 65 -5.09 10.87 -0.38
C LEU A 65 -6.33 11.43 0.31
N ALA A 66 -6.73 12.64 -0.08
CA ALA A 66 -7.95 13.25 0.43
C ALA A 66 -9.17 12.62 -0.23
N ALA A 67 -10.16 12.28 0.59
CA ALA A 67 -11.38 11.64 0.16
C ALA A 67 -12.14 12.50 -0.86
N GLY A 68 -12.73 11.82 -1.85
CA GLY A 68 -13.74 12.40 -2.70
C GLY A 68 -15.14 12.27 -2.09
N GLU A 69 -16.15 12.39 -2.95
CA GLU A 69 -17.55 12.19 -2.59
C GLU A 69 -18.18 11.25 -3.61
N VAL A 70 -18.91 10.25 -3.13
CA VAL A 70 -19.62 9.28 -3.96
C VAL A 70 -21.07 9.19 -3.54
N LYS A 71 -21.95 8.99 -4.51
CA LYS A 71 -23.33 8.58 -4.26
C LYS A 71 -23.47 7.11 -4.65
N THR A 72 -23.48 6.23 -3.66
CA THR A 72 -23.66 4.79 -3.86
C THR A 72 -25.12 4.46 -4.11
N ARG A 73 -25.38 3.53 -5.04
CA ARG A 73 -26.69 2.89 -5.20
C ARG A 73 -26.51 1.49 -5.78
N PHE A 74 -27.46 0.62 -5.48
CA PHE A 74 -27.53 -0.66 -6.17
C PHE A 74 -27.62 -0.47 -7.69
N GLY A 75 -26.92 -1.29 -8.46
CA GLY A 75 -26.81 -1.19 -9.91
C GLY A 75 -25.85 -0.09 -10.39
N GLY A 76 -25.19 0.64 -9.47
CA GLY A 76 -24.03 1.48 -9.77
C GLY A 76 -24.25 2.95 -9.51
N GLY A 77 -23.43 3.52 -8.63
CA GLY A 77 -23.44 4.91 -8.21
C GLY A 77 -22.71 5.87 -9.14
N GLU A 78 -22.35 7.02 -8.57
CA GLU A 78 -21.61 8.06 -9.26
C GLU A 78 -20.56 8.69 -8.33
N VAL A 79 -19.40 9.01 -8.88
CA VAL A 79 -18.39 9.83 -8.22
C VAL A 79 -18.80 11.29 -8.38
N LYS A 80 -19.17 11.95 -7.28
CA LYS A 80 -19.56 13.37 -7.24
C LYS A 80 -18.35 14.29 -7.19
N MET A 81 -17.38 13.91 -6.38
CA MET A 81 -16.11 14.61 -6.25
C MET A 81 -14.98 13.58 -6.36
N PRO A 82 -14.01 13.75 -7.28
CA PRO A 82 -12.86 12.87 -7.34
C PRO A 82 -12.01 13.00 -6.08
N MET A 83 -11.29 11.93 -5.73
CA MET A 83 -10.25 11.98 -4.70
C MET A 83 -9.15 12.95 -5.12
N LEU A 84 -8.42 13.51 -4.14
CA LEU A 84 -7.24 14.33 -4.41
C LEU A 84 -6.00 13.63 -3.83
N MET A 85 -5.07 13.28 -4.71
CA MET A 85 -3.76 12.77 -4.34
C MET A 85 -2.72 13.91 -4.33
N VAL A 86 -2.17 14.20 -3.16
CA VAL A 86 -1.12 15.19 -2.96
C VAL A 86 0.22 14.49 -2.75
N PHE A 87 1.21 14.85 -3.57
CA PHE A 87 2.58 14.36 -3.46
C PHE A 87 3.41 15.42 -2.74
N GLY A 88 3.96 15.13 -1.58
CA GLY A 88 4.87 16.02 -0.86
C GLY A 88 6.31 15.51 -0.88
N ASP A 89 7.19 16.34 -0.33
CA ASP A 89 8.61 16.08 -0.05
C ASP A 89 9.62 16.61 -1.09
N ARG A 90 10.68 15.86 -1.42
CA ARG A 90 11.86 16.38 -2.12
C ARG A 90 12.25 15.56 -3.34
N ALA A 91 12.54 16.24 -4.44
CA ALA A 91 13.10 15.64 -5.65
C ALA A 91 14.10 16.57 -6.35
N THR A 92 14.93 16.00 -7.24
CA THR A 92 15.91 16.76 -8.03
C THR A 92 15.30 17.09 -9.41
N TYR A 93 15.00 18.36 -9.65
CA TYR A 93 14.35 18.84 -10.88
C TYR A 93 15.33 19.24 -12.00
N ASP A 94 16.60 19.41 -11.66
CA ASP A 94 17.63 19.89 -12.58
C ASP A 94 18.98 19.29 -12.15
N VAL A 95 19.73 18.81 -13.13
CA VAL A 95 21.09 18.31 -12.93
C VAL A 95 21.98 19.03 -13.93
N ASP A 96 22.84 19.92 -13.45
CA ASP A 96 23.81 20.68 -14.25
C ASP A 96 23.18 21.42 -15.46
N GLY A 97 21.96 21.94 -15.30
CA GLY A 97 21.23 22.66 -16.35
C GLY A 97 20.41 21.77 -17.29
N ASP A 98 20.33 20.47 -17.03
CA ASP A 98 19.39 19.55 -17.68
C ASP A 98 18.12 19.39 -16.83
N PRO A 99 17.00 20.04 -17.21
CA PRO A 99 15.75 19.96 -16.46
C PRO A 99 15.06 18.60 -16.64
N PHE A 100 14.48 18.12 -15.56
CA PHE A 100 13.83 16.81 -15.48
C PHE A 100 12.34 16.94 -15.08
N PRO A 101 11.40 16.35 -15.83
CA PRO A 101 9.95 16.49 -15.56
C PRO A 101 9.49 15.56 -14.41
N VAL A 102 9.90 15.87 -13.19
CA VAL A 102 9.54 15.12 -11.96
C VAL A 102 8.02 15.01 -11.80
N ASP A 103 7.29 16.12 -11.94
CA ASP A 103 5.85 16.17 -11.68
C ASP A 103 5.06 15.28 -12.63
N GLU A 104 5.42 15.33 -13.92
CA GLU A 104 4.81 14.49 -14.94
C GLU A 104 5.09 13.01 -14.67
N LEU A 105 6.32 12.65 -14.30
CA LEU A 105 6.68 11.29 -13.95
C LEU A 105 5.89 10.81 -12.72
N ALA A 106 5.75 11.64 -11.69
CA ALA A 106 5.01 11.29 -10.48
C ALA A 106 3.53 10.99 -10.80
N VAL A 107 2.87 11.90 -11.53
CA VAL A 107 1.47 11.75 -11.93
C VAL A 107 1.27 10.53 -12.84
N ASN A 108 2.11 10.34 -13.85
CA ASN A 108 2.01 9.19 -14.76
C ASN A 108 2.22 7.86 -14.04
N THR A 109 3.13 7.82 -13.06
CA THR A 109 3.39 6.63 -12.25
C THR A 109 2.19 6.30 -11.38
N ALA A 110 1.60 7.30 -10.70
CA ALA A 110 0.39 7.14 -9.91
C ALA A 110 -0.78 6.64 -10.74
N LYS A 111 -1.04 7.25 -11.90
CA LYS A 111 -2.10 6.84 -12.83
C LYS A 111 -1.91 5.39 -13.29
N LYS A 112 -0.68 5.01 -13.64
CA LYS A 112 -0.34 3.64 -14.04
C LYS A 112 -0.58 2.65 -12.91
N TRP A 113 -0.17 2.99 -11.69
CA TRP A 113 -0.39 2.13 -10.53
C TRP A 113 -1.88 1.93 -10.27
N LEU A 114 -2.66 3.02 -10.21
CA LEU A 114 -4.12 2.95 -9.99
C LEU A 114 -4.80 2.08 -11.06
N LYS A 115 -4.48 2.31 -12.34
CA LYS A 115 -5.03 1.53 -13.46
C LYS A 115 -4.73 0.03 -13.37
N ASN A 116 -3.56 -0.34 -12.85
CA ASN A 116 -3.13 -1.72 -12.76
C ASN A 116 -3.66 -2.45 -11.53
N HIS A 117 -4.01 -1.73 -10.46
CA HIS A 117 -4.36 -2.33 -9.18
C HIS A 117 -5.84 -2.16 -8.80
N LEU A 118 -6.53 -1.13 -9.28
CA LEU A 118 -7.93 -0.85 -8.91
C LEU A 118 -8.85 -0.95 -10.12
N ARG A 119 -9.61 -2.05 -10.24
CA ARG A 119 -10.43 -2.35 -11.45
C ARG A 119 -11.50 -1.30 -11.77
N PHE A 120 -11.95 -0.55 -10.76
CA PHE A 120 -13.10 0.34 -10.87
C PHE A 120 -12.79 1.80 -10.53
N VAL A 121 -11.51 2.15 -10.36
CA VAL A 121 -11.05 3.53 -10.19
C VAL A 121 -10.42 3.99 -11.50
N ASP A 122 -11.09 4.92 -12.19
CA ASP A 122 -10.54 5.58 -13.38
C ASP A 122 -9.58 6.70 -12.92
N PRO A 123 -8.27 6.57 -13.15
CA PRO A 123 -7.30 7.54 -12.64
C PRO A 123 -7.39 8.91 -13.33
N GLU A 124 -8.09 9.04 -14.46
CA GLU A 124 -8.30 10.33 -15.14
C GLU A 124 -9.56 11.04 -14.65
N LYS A 125 -10.57 10.27 -14.22
CA LYS A 125 -11.88 10.82 -13.83
C LYS A 125 -12.08 10.89 -12.32
N HIS A 126 -11.61 9.89 -11.59
CA HIS A 126 -11.91 9.69 -10.18
C HIS A 126 -10.82 10.23 -9.25
N VAL A 127 -9.69 10.68 -9.79
CA VAL A 127 -8.55 11.17 -9.01
C VAL A 127 -7.99 12.45 -9.64
N ARG A 128 -7.75 13.46 -8.81
CA ARG A 128 -6.97 14.65 -9.12
C ARG A 128 -5.59 14.52 -8.47
N TYR A 129 -4.60 15.15 -9.09
CA TYR A 129 -3.21 15.06 -8.64
C TYR A 129 -2.66 16.46 -8.40
N GLN A 130 -2.02 16.64 -7.24
CA GLN A 130 -1.34 17.87 -6.87
C GLN A 130 0.08 17.53 -6.44
N VAL A 131 1.08 18.03 -7.18
CA VAL A 131 2.49 17.78 -6.86
C VAL A 131 3.05 18.96 -6.10
N GLU A 132 3.41 18.73 -4.83
CA GLU A 132 4.09 19.65 -3.92
C GLU A 132 5.52 19.21 -3.60
N LEU A 133 6.12 18.40 -4.48
CA LEU A 133 7.54 18.08 -4.44
C LEU A 133 8.37 19.35 -4.66
N LYS A 134 9.42 19.54 -3.85
CA LYS A 134 10.34 20.70 -3.96
C LYS A 134 11.79 20.23 -4.08
N LYS A 135 12.69 21.14 -4.46
CA LYS A 135 14.12 20.85 -4.46
C LYS A 135 14.61 20.49 -3.05
N GLY A 136 15.50 19.49 -2.96
CA GLY A 136 16.16 19.09 -1.71
C GLY A 136 16.99 20.22 -1.10
N SER A 137 17.22 20.16 0.21
CA SER A 137 18.12 21.12 0.87
C SER A 137 19.57 20.88 0.44
N GLN A 138 20.40 21.92 0.46
CA GLN A 138 21.82 21.79 0.11
C GLN A 138 22.55 20.77 0.98
N ALA A 139 22.24 20.73 2.29
CA ALA A 139 22.88 19.79 3.22
C ALA A 139 22.58 18.31 2.89
N LEU A 140 21.34 17.98 2.48
CA LEU A 140 20.97 16.60 2.14
C LEU A 140 21.42 16.20 0.73
N THR A 141 21.39 17.14 -0.21
CA THR A 141 21.89 16.90 -1.57
C THR A 141 23.41 16.70 -1.61
N ASP A 142 24.17 17.31 -0.69
CA ASP A 142 25.62 17.12 -0.58
C ASP A 142 26.02 15.67 -0.26
N ILE A 143 25.22 14.95 0.52
CA ILE A 143 25.46 13.52 0.82
C ILE A 143 25.54 12.70 -0.48
N PHE A 144 24.69 13.01 -1.46
CA PHE A 144 24.64 12.33 -2.74
C PHE A 144 25.73 12.83 -3.72
N LYS A 145 26.31 14.02 -3.48
CA LYS A 145 27.44 14.55 -4.27
C LYS A 145 28.79 14.06 -3.80
N ARG A 146 28.91 13.67 -2.53
CA ARG A 146 30.15 13.15 -1.95
C ARG A 146 30.56 11.85 -2.66
N LYS A 147 31.73 11.88 -3.30
CA LYS A 147 32.32 10.71 -3.94
C LYS A 147 32.91 9.78 -2.87
N GLY A 148 32.53 8.52 -2.91
CA GLY A 148 33.01 7.49 -1.99
C GLY A 148 32.46 6.12 -2.36
N LYS A 149 32.98 5.06 -1.73
CA LYS A 149 32.47 3.69 -1.92
C LYS A 149 31.05 3.50 -1.36
N TYR A 150 30.68 4.30 -0.35
CA TYR A 150 29.40 4.26 0.34
C TYR A 150 28.88 5.68 0.55
N TYR A 151 27.56 5.86 0.48
CA TYR A 151 26.90 7.11 0.87
C TYR A 151 26.82 7.21 2.40
N GLY A 152 26.83 8.44 2.91
CA GLY A 152 26.46 8.70 4.30
C GLY A 152 24.96 8.44 4.52
N ALA A 153 24.57 8.14 5.75
CA ALA A 153 23.16 8.09 6.10
C ALA A 153 22.54 9.50 5.97
N ASN A 154 21.33 9.57 5.40
CA ASN A 154 20.59 10.83 5.25
C ASN A 154 19.93 11.28 6.56
N ASP A 155 19.72 10.37 7.50
CA ASP A 155 19.10 10.61 8.79
C ASP A 155 19.59 9.61 9.86
N THR A 156 19.31 9.88 11.13
CA THR A 156 19.52 8.97 12.25
C THR A 156 18.26 8.15 12.48
N SER A 157 18.17 6.99 11.83
CA SER A 157 16.99 6.13 11.85
C SER A 157 17.32 4.70 12.32
N ALA A 158 16.29 3.97 12.76
CA ALA A 158 16.39 2.55 13.11
C ALA A 158 15.37 1.74 12.31
N ALA A 159 15.77 0.56 11.85
CA ALA A 159 14.89 -0.40 11.20
C ALA A 159 14.77 -1.65 12.09
N VAL A 160 13.55 -2.19 12.18
CA VAL A 160 13.26 -3.42 12.92
C VAL A 160 12.73 -4.46 11.96
N GLY A 161 13.19 -5.69 12.11
CA GLY A 161 12.71 -6.85 11.36
C GLY A 161 12.81 -8.09 12.22
N TYR A 162 11.94 -9.06 11.96
CA TYR A 162 11.91 -10.33 12.66
C TYR A 162 11.48 -11.44 11.70
N ALA A 163 11.81 -12.67 12.06
CA ALA A 163 11.38 -13.87 11.38
C ALA A 163 11.46 -15.07 12.35
N PRO A 164 10.63 -16.11 12.18
CA PRO A 164 9.52 -16.20 11.22
C PRO A 164 8.30 -15.36 11.66
N LEU A 165 7.30 -15.24 10.77
CA LEU A 165 5.97 -14.74 11.14
C LEU A 165 5.23 -15.78 12.00
N THR A 166 4.41 -15.35 12.95
CA THR A 166 3.52 -16.20 13.75
C THR A 166 2.40 -16.81 12.90
N ILE A 167 1.65 -17.77 13.44
CA ILE A 167 0.44 -18.28 12.76
C ILE A 167 -0.55 -17.14 12.46
N THR A 168 -0.82 -16.26 13.44
CA THR A 168 -1.77 -15.14 13.28
C THR A 168 -1.32 -14.19 12.16
N GLU A 169 -0.04 -13.81 12.14
CA GLU A 169 0.53 -12.94 11.11
C GLU A 169 0.43 -13.54 9.72
N ARG A 170 0.77 -14.83 9.57
CA ARG A 170 0.64 -15.54 8.29
C ARG A 170 -0.83 -15.62 7.86
N MET A 171 -1.75 -15.88 8.78
CA MET A 171 -3.18 -15.96 8.46
C MET A 171 -3.72 -14.64 7.96
N VAL A 172 -3.44 -13.54 8.65
CA VAL A 172 -3.88 -12.20 8.25
C VAL A 172 -3.28 -11.83 6.88
N LEU A 173 -1.99 -12.06 6.68
CA LEU A 173 -1.30 -11.79 5.41
C LEU A 173 -1.88 -12.60 4.25
N GLN A 174 -2.01 -13.92 4.42
CA GLN A 174 -2.48 -14.83 3.37
C GLN A 174 -3.95 -14.62 3.04
N THR A 175 -4.79 -14.29 4.03
CA THR A 175 -6.21 -14.04 3.80
C THR A 175 -6.43 -12.77 2.96
N GLU A 176 -5.67 -11.70 3.21
CA GLU A 176 -5.78 -10.49 2.40
C GLU A 176 -5.32 -10.76 0.96
N HIS A 177 -4.19 -11.46 0.79
CA HIS A 177 -3.70 -11.86 -0.53
C HIS A 177 -4.68 -12.76 -1.27
N TYR A 178 -5.38 -13.65 -0.56
CA TYR A 178 -6.38 -14.50 -1.14
C TYR A 178 -7.59 -13.71 -1.65
N ILE A 179 -8.17 -12.84 -0.81
CA ILE A 179 -9.33 -12.01 -1.17
C ILE A 179 -8.99 -11.06 -2.34
N ASN A 180 -7.75 -10.56 -2.41
CA ASN A 180 -7.28 -9.72 -3.51
C ASN A 180 -6.62 -10.50 -4.66
N SER A 181 -6.66 -11.83 -4.64
CA SER A 181 -6.11 -12.65 -5.72
C SER A 181 -6.95 -12.55 -7.01
N PRO A 182 -6.33 -12.65 -8.20
CA PRO A 182 -7.07 -12.68 -9.46
C PRO A 182 -8.13 -13.78 -9.54
N SER A 183 -7.89 -14.94 -8.95
CA SER A 183 -8.85 -16.05 -8.91
C SER A 183 -10.08 -15.71 -8.06
N PHE A 184 -9.87 -15.15 -6.87
CA PHE A 184 -10.96 -14.74 -6.00
C PHE A 184 -11.77 -13.60 -6.63
N LYS A 185 -11.09 -12.60 -7.22
CA LYS A 185 -11.77 -11.50 -7.95
C LYS A 185 -12.51 -11.96 -9.20
N LYS A 186 -12.17 -13.13 -9.77
CA LYS A 186 -12.90 -13.72 -10.90
C LYS A 186 -14.19 -14.42 -10.43
N GLU A 187 -14.14 -15.07 -9.28
CA GLU A 187 -15.29 -15.76 -8.68
C GLU A 187 -16.26 -14.80 -7.96
N PHE A 188 -15.71 -13.78 -7.31
CA PHE A 188 -16.41 -12.72 -6.59
C PHE A 188 -16.08 -11.34 -7.18
N PRO A 189 -16.49 -11.06 -8.43
CA PRO A 189 -16.14 -9.81 -9.12
C PRO A 189 -16.63 -8.54 -8.43
N GLU A 190 -17.71 -8.64 -7.66
CA GLU A 190 -18.28 -7.56 -6.85
C GLU A 190 -17.41 -7.15 -5.65
N THR A 191 -16.39 -7.93 -5.29
CA THR A 191 -15.50 -7.57 -4.20
C THR A 191 -14.47 -6.55 -4.67
N GLY A 192 -14.40 -5.40 -4.03
CA GLY A 192 -13.42 -4.35 -4.29
C GLY A 192 -12.03 -4.71 -3.76
N GLU A 193 -11.08 -3.83 -4.04
CA GLU A 193 -9.68 -3.99 -3.64
C GLU A 193 -9.37 -3.44 -2.24
N ASP A 194 -10.25 -2.59 -1.69
CA ASP A 194 -10.15 -2.12 -0.31
C ASP A 194 -10.58 -3.23 0.64
N VAL A 195 -9.57 -3.91 1.19
CA VAL A 195 -9.67 -5.02 2.12
C VAL A 195 -8.83 -4.68 3.34
N LYS A 196 -9.42 -4.73 4.52
CA LYS A 196 -8.71 -4.61 5.78
C LYS A 196 -9.02 -5.81 6.66
N ILE A 197 -7.97 -6.47 7.13
CA ILE A 197 -8.10 -7.64 7.99
C ILE A 197 -7.49 -7.32 9.34
N MET A 198 -8.26 -7.55 10.39
CA MET A 198 -7.81 -7.54 11.77
C MET A 198 -7.93 -8.95 12.31
N GLY A 199 -6.83 -9.53 12.76
CA GLY A 199 -6.78 -10.79 13.49
C GLY A 199 -6.56 -10.52 14.97
N ALA A 200 -7.44 -11.05 15.82
CA ALA A 200 -7.27 -11.08 17.26
C ALA A 200 -7.27 -12.55 17.71
N ARG A 201 -6.14 -13.01 18.23
CA ARG A 201 -6.00 -14.34 18.82
C ARG A 201 -6.04 -14.22 20.34
N GLU A 202 -7.00 -14.90 20.96
CA GLU A 202 -7.13 -15.07 22.41
C GLU A 202 -6.93 -16.55 22.75
N GLY A 203 -5.82 -16.87 23.41
CA GLY A 203 -5.34 -18.24 23.58
C GLY A 203 -5.18 -18.95 22.24
N LYS A 204 -6.10 -19.88 21.94
CA LYS A 204 -6.13 -20.69 20.71
C LYS A 204 -7.23 -20.28 19.73
N GLU A 205 -8.08 -19.32 20.09
CA GLU A 205 -9.18 -18.86 19.26
C GLU A 205 -8.73 -17.65 18.45
N LEU A 206 -8.79 -17.76 17.12
CA LEU A 206 -8.47 -16.67 16.20
C LEU A 206 -9.75 -16.09 15.61
N ASN A 207 -10.02 -14.83 15.92
CA ASN A 207 -11.09 -14.04 15.32
C ASN A 207 -10.52 -13.17 14.20
N LEU A 208 -10.99 -13.37 12.97
CA LEU A 208 -10.65 -12.54 11.81
C LEU A 208 -11.82 -11.63 11.46
N THR A 209 -11.62 -10.32 11.61
CA THR A 209 -12.55 -9.30 11.11
C THR A 209 -12.09 -8.84 9.73
N VAL A 210 -12.94 -9.03 8.72
CA VAL A 210 -12.69 -8.61 7.34
C VAL A 210 -13.61 -7.46 6.98
N ALA A 211 -13.05 -6.26 6.81
CA ALA A 211 -13.72 -5.15 6.14
C ALA A 211 -13.37 -5.21 4.65
N LEU A 212 -14.37 -5.43 3.81
CA LEU A 212 -14.21 -5.60 2.36
C LEU A 212 -15.23 -4.71 1.64
N ALA A 213 -14.76 -3.77 0.83
CA ALA A 213 -15.62 -2.95 0.00
C ALA A 213 -16.30 -3.77 -1.10
N PHE A 214 -17.57 -3.49 -1.38
CA PHE A 214 -18.29 -4.06 -2.53
C PHE A 214 -18.44 -3.00 -3.61
N VAL A 215 -18.37 -3.45 -4.87
CA VAL A 215 -18.52 -2.62 -6.07
C VAL A 215 -20.00 -2.53 -6.39
N ASP A 216 -20.59 -1.37 -6.13
CA ASP A 216 -22.04 -1.15 -6.16
C ASP A 216 -22.73 -1.48 -7.49
N LYS A 217 -22.06 -1.25 -8.63
CA LYS A 217 -22.58 -1.60 -9.96
C LYS A 217 -22.75 -3.10 -10.21
N LEU A 218 -22.19 -3.93 -9.34
CA LEU A 218 -22.29 -5.38 -9.40
C LEU A 218 -23.26 -5.94 -8.34
N ILE A 219 -23.95 -5.06 -7.60
CA ILE A 219 -24.96 -5.42 -6.59
C ILE A 219 -26.28 -4.73 -6.94
N GLU A 220 -27.31 -5.52 -7.24
CA GLU A 220 -28.63 -5.07 -7.70
C GLU A 220 -29.58 -4.72 -6.56
N ASN A 221 -29.39 -5.30 -5.37
CA ASN A 221 -30.25 -5.08 -4.20
C ASN A 221 -29.60 -5.60 -2.91
N GLU A 222 -30.26 -5.30 -1.79
CA GLU A 222 -29.83 -5.69 -0.44
C GLU A 222 -29.76 -7.22 -0.25
N ASN A 223 -30.73 -7.96 -0.79
CA ASN A 223 -30.74 -9.42 -0.69
C ASN A 223 -29.50 -10.04 -1.36
N GLN A 224 -29.12 -9.54 -2.53
CA GLN A 224 -27.90 -9.98 -3.21
C GLN A 224 -26.66 -9.61 -2.38
N TYR A 225 -26.59 -8.40 -1.82
CA TYR A 225 -25.47 -7.98 -0.98
C TYR A 225 -25.21 -8.98 0.17
N PHE A 226 -26.24 -9.30 0.96
CA PHE A 226 -26.09 -10.20 2.09
C PHE A 226 -25.85 -11.65 1.66
N LYS A 227 -26.46 -12.10 0.57
CA LYS A 227 -26.19 -13.43 -0.01
C LYS A 227 -24.72 -13.57 -0.40
N ARG A 228 -24.18 -12.61 -1.16
CA ARG A 228 -22.77 -12.62 -1.59
C ARG A 228 -21.82 -12.49 -0.41
N LYS A 229 -22.14 -11.65 0.58
CA LYS A 229 -21.38 -11.58 1.85
C LYS A 229 -21.31 -12.93 2.54
N ALA A 230 -22.42 -13.69 2.60
CA ALA A 230 -22.44 -15.01 3.23
C ALA A 230 -21.58 -16.02 2.45
N GLU A 231 -21.71 -16.07 1.11
CA GLU A 231 -20.91 -16.94 0.24
C GLU A 231 -19.40 -16.66 0.37
N ILE A 232 -19.01 -15.38 0.36
CA ILE A 232 -17.63 -14.94 0.59
C ILE A 232 -17.15 -15.34 1.99
N THR A 233 -17.99 -15.16 3.01
CA THR A 233 -17.63 -15.53 4.38
C THR A 233 -17.38 -17.03 4.51
N GLU A 234 -18.18 -17.87 3.85
CA GLU A 234 -17.98 -19.31 3.82
C GLU A 234 -16.69 -19.70 3.09
N ASP A 235 -16.43 -19.11 1.93
CA ASP A 235 -15.22 -19.36 1.15
C ASP A 235 -13.94 -18.95 1.89
N VAL A 236 -13.93 -17.75 2.49
CA VAL A 236 -12.80 -17.27 3.31
C VAL A 236 -12.60 -18.16 4.54
N ASN A 237 -13.68 -18.57 5.22
CA ASN A 237 -13.57 -19.50 6.35
C ASN A 237 -12.96 -20.84 5.93
N ARG A 238 -13.35 -21.37 4.77
CA ARG A 238 -12.74 -22.59 4.21
C ARG A 238 -11.25 -22.38 3.95
N PHE A 239 -10.87 -21.28 3.28
CA PHE A 239 -9.47 -20.95 3.00
C PHE A 239 -8.61 -20.90 4.28
N VAL A 240 -9.12 -20.29 5.34
CA VAL A 240 -8.44 -20.14 6.64
C VAL A 240 -8.33 -21.50 7.34
N ARG A 241 -9.43 -22.28 7.43
CA ARG A 241 -9.44 -23.60 8.08
C ARG A 241 -8.49 -24.59 7.44
N ASP A 242 -8.35 -24.55 6.11
CA ASP A 242 -7.43 -25.45 5.39
C ASP A 242 -5.95 -25.19 5.72
N ARG A 243 -5.63 -23.98 6.21
CA ARG A 243 -4.27 -23.55 6.57
C ARG A 243 -4.00 -23.52 8.06
N ALA A 244 -5.05 -23.58 8.89
CA ALA A 244 -4.96 -23.52 10.34
C ALA A 244 -4.56 -24.88 10.97
N LYS A 245 -4.13 -25.83 10.14
CA LYS A 245 -3.60 -27.15 10.52
C LYS A 245 -2.09 -27.07 10.71
#